data_AF-A0A0H4QE61-F1
#
_entry.id   AF-A0A0H4QE61-F1
#
_cell.length_a   1.000
_cell.length_b   1.000
_cell.length_c   1.000
_cell.angle_alpha   90.00
_cell.angle_beta   90.00
_cell.angle_gamma   90.00
#
_symmetry.space_group_name_H-M   'P 1'
#
loop_
_entity.id
_entity.type
_entity.pdbx_description
1 polymer ?
#
loop_
_entity_poly.entity_id
_entity_poly.type
_entity_poly.pdbx_seq_one_letter_code
_entity_poly.pdbx_strand_id
1 'polypeptide(L)'
;MTAKSIMFQGTASDSGKSWMVAALCRYLAQRGDKVVPFKSQNMALNSYITADGQEMGRAQVFQAEASGILPDVRMNPILLKPSTDSDSQVVVNGKVLGDMSAAQYQEFKPQLRGEVTDTYNSLANEYDDVILEGAGSPAEINLNKRDFVNMGMADIADAPVILVADIDKGGVFASIYGTIKLLPKKHQNRIKGIIINKFRGDVSLLQNGNDMIEDLTGVPVLGVMPYSSVQIDDEDSVALTRKNKVMDVSKDLDIVVVVLPKISNFTDFNSLAMHPDVSVRYATNANELGTPDLVIIPGSKNTNEDLAFLKETKFDTAIQALHSRGTFIFGVCGGYQILGKKLIDANEVESDIEEQAGLGLLNTTTYYEDTKTTTQSKATIGDLKLDGYEIHMGRTVLDEGTQPLAHIYQTNGNETDHMDGAVNDDKTVYGTYLHGIFDNPEWTRGYLNQIRESKGLGPLKNIVGSLKDFKETQYDELAKIFTENVDVDRILEIMDASEKVE
;
A
#
# COMPACT_ATOMS: atom_id res chain seq x y z
N MET A 1 22.93 12.08 21.78
CA MET A 1 23.33 10.76 21.26
C MET A 1 22.79 10.69 19.85
N THR A 2 23.62 10.32 18.88
CA THR A 2 23.18 10.15 17.49
C THR A 2 22.39 8.86 17.39
N ALA A 3 21.22 8.86 16.74
CA ALA A 3 20.47 7.63 16.53
C ALA A 3 21.33 6.55 15.84
N LYS A 4 21.14 5.31 16.25
CA LYS A 4 21.67 4.14 15.53
C LYS A 4 20.88 3.97 14.25
N SER A 5 21.50 3.43 13.22
CA SER A 5 20.85 3.31 11.92
C SER A 5 21.26 2.05 11.20
N ILE A 6 20.32 1.47 10.47
CA ILE A 6 20.59 0.35 9.57
C ILE A 6 19.66 0.42 8.37
N MET A 7 20.18 0.08 7.19
CA MET A 7 19.42 0.16 5.96
C MET A 7 19.21 -1.21 5.31
N PHE A 8 17.97 -1.54 4.99
CA PHE A 8 17.62 -2.71 4.21
C PHE A 8 17.52 -2.34 2.73
N GLN A 9 18.38 -2.94 1.90
CA GLN A 9 18.34 -2.82 0.44
C GLN A 9 18.02 -4.17 -0.18
N GLY A 10 17.59 -4.20 -1.44
CA GLY A 10 17.09 -5.42 -2.08
C GLY A 10 17.99 -5.85 -3.23
N THR A 11 17.95 -7.11 -3.62
CA THR A 11 18.49 -7.51 -4.94
C THR A 11 17.51 -7.21 -6.08
N ALA A 12 16.24 -6.92 -5.75
CA ALA A 12 15.18 -6.55 -6.67
C ALA A 12 14.08 -5.74 -5.94
N SER A 13 13.16 -5.14 -6.71
CA SER A 13 11.87 -4.69 -6.18
C SER A 13 11.08 -5.87 -5.62
N ASP A 14 10.24 -5.65 -4.61
CA ASP A 14 9.43 -6.69 -3.95
C ASP A 14 10.25 -7.87 -3.36
N SER A 15 11.53 -7.66 -3.02
CA SER A 15 12.32 -8.69 -2.32
C SER A 15 11.93 -8.92 -0.85
N GLY A 16 10.99 -8.11 -0.33
CA GLY A 16 10.52 -8.17 1.05
C GLY A 16 11.25 -7.25 2.04
N LYS A 17 11.99 -6.24 1.56
CA LYS A 17 12.63 -5.20 2.41
C LYS A 17 11.65 -4.60 3.41
N SER A 18 10.47 -4.19 2.92
CA SER A 18 9.46 -3.50 3.72
C SER A 18 9.01 -4.33 4.92
N TRP A 19 8.95 -5.67 4.75
CA TRP A 19 8.66 -6.62 5.82
C TRP A 19 9.84 -6.78 6.78
N MET A 20 11.08 -6.84 6.30
CA MET A 20 12.25 -6.92 7.20
C MET A 20 12.35 -5.66 8.09
N VAL A 21 12.09 -4.49 7.50
CA VAL A 21 12.02 -3.22 8.25
C VAL A 21 10.92 -3.28 9.31
N ALA A 22 9.70 -3.68 8.95
CA ALA A 22 8.59 -3.81 9.91
C ALA A 22 8.89 -4.83 11.01
N ALA A 23 9.53 -5.96 10.69
CA ALA A 23 9.90 -6.98 11.66
C ALA A 23 10.89 -6.46 12.70
N LEU A 24 11.95 -5.79 12.24
CA LEU A 24 12.95 -5.21 13.14
C LEU A 24 12.38 -4.04 13.95
N CYS A 25 11.58 -3.18 13.32
CA CYS A 25 10.81 -2.13 14.00
C CYS A 25 9.97 -2.70 15.15
N ARG A 26 9.18 -3.75 14.88
CA ARG A 26 8.35 -4.38 15.92
C ARG A 26 9.17 -4.99 17.04
N TYR A 27 10.25 -5.70 16.70
CA TYR A 27 11.16 -6.29 17.67
C TYR A 27 11.79 -5.24 18.61
N LEU A 28 12.29 -4.13 18.06
CA LEU A 28 12.88 -3.04 18.84
C LEU A 28 11.83 -2.32 19.70
N ALA A 29 10.64 -2.05 19.15
CA ALA A 29 9.54 -1.47 19.92
C ALA A 29 9.12 -2.35 21.11
N GLN A 30 9.05 -3.68 20.92
CA GLN A 30 8.75 -4.64 22.00
C GLN A 30 9.83 -4.67 23.10
N ARG A 31 11.08 -4.29 22.78
CA ARG A 31 12.17 -4.10 23.75
C ARG A 31 12.10 -2.77 24.50
N GLY A 32 11.24 -1.86 24.06
CA GLY A 32 11.08 -0.51 24.62
C GLY A 32 11.95 0.55 23.97
N ASP A 33 12.61 0.23 22.85
CA ASP A 33 13.44 1.17 22.11
C ASP A 33 12.57 2.19 21.34
N LYS A 34 13.02 3.45 21.24
CA LYS A 34 12.35 4.45 20.39
C LYS A 34 12.81 4.29 18.95
N VAL A 35 12.08 3.49 18.20
CA VAL A 35 12.40 3.16 16.80
C VAL A 35 11.49 3.90 15.82
N VAL A 36 12.06 4.33 14.68
CA VAL A 36 11.31 4.95 13.57
C VAL A 36 11.74 4.38 12.22
N PRO A 37 10.81 4.05 11.31
CA PRO A 37 11.15 3.66 9.95
C PRO A 37 11.42 4.88 9.07
N PHE A 38 12.26 4.72 8.05
CA PHE A 38 12.53 5.79 7.10
C PHE A 38 12.78 5.28 5.67
N LYS A 39 12.02 5.79 4.71
CA LYS A 39 12.22 5.55 3.27
C LYS A 39 12.23 6.88 2.53
N SER A 40 13.41 7.33 2.12
CA SER A 40 13.59 8.66 1.51
C SER A 40 12.72 8.89 0.27
N GLN A 41 12.47 7.83 -0.51
CA GLN A 41 11.56 7.88 -1.64
C GLN A 41 10.79 6.57 -1.78
N ASN A 42 9.47 6.67 -1.89
CA ASN A 42 8.61 5.57 -2.28
C ASN A 42 7.93 5.87 -3.64
N MET A 43 7.56 4.83 -4.37
CA MET A 43 6.75 4.91 -5.58
C MET A 43 5.61 3.89 -5.46
N ALA A 44 4.40 4.36 -5.14
CA ALA A 44 3.26 3.50 -4.87
C ALA A 44 1.93 4.22 -5.14
N LEU A 45 0.91 3.47 -5.55
CA LEU A 45 -0.46 3.98 -5.68
C LEU A 45 -1.25 3.90 -4.39
N ASN A 46 -0.95 2.90 -3.55
CA ASN A 46 -1.53 2.76 -2.22
C ASN A 46 -0.91 3.82 -1.29
N SER A 47 -1.76 4.67 -0.73
CA SER A 47 -1.35 5.68 0.25
C SER A 47 -2.31 5.74 1.42
N TYR A 48 -1.89 6.48 2.43
CA TYR A 48 -2.60 6.73 3.66
C TYR A 48 -2.61 8.22 3.91
N ILE A 49 -3.66 8.69 4.58
CA ILE A 49 -3.78 10.08 5.01
C ILE A 49 -3.49 10.16 6.51
N THR A 50 -2.52 10.96 6.92
CA THR A 50 -2.20 11.17 8.34
C THR A 50 -3.30 11.96 9.05
N ALA A 51 -3.24 12.02 10.39
CA ALA A 51 -4.23 12.74 11.20
C ALA A 51 -4.35 14.24 10.85
N ASP A 52 -3.30 14.83 10.31
CA ASP A 52 -3.24 16.21 9.83
C ASP A 52 -3.51 16.36 8.32
N GLY A 53 -4.05 15.32 7.67
CA GLY A 53 -4.51 15.37 6.29
C GLY A 53 -3.40 15.25 5.24
N GLN A 54 -2.23 14.71 5.60
CA GLN A 54 -1.09 14.60 4.70
C GLN A 54 -0.93 13.19 4.11
N GLU A 55 -0.39 13.09 2.90
CA GLU A 55 -0.33 11.82 2.17
C GLU A 55 1.02 11.10 2.29
N MET A 56 1.02 9.81 2.66
CA MET A 56 2.24 8.97 2.69
C MET A 56 2.00 7.55 2.16
N GLY A 57 3.06 6.86 1.73
CA GLY A 57 2.97 5.50 1.21
C GLY A 57 2.53 4.46 2.25
N ARG A 58 1.70 3.48 1.85
CA ARG A 58 1.16 2.45 2.75
C ARG A 58 2.24 1.59 3.41
N ALA A 59 3.38 1.39 2.76
CA ALA A 59 4.48 0.62 3.33
C ALA A 59 5.05 1.24 4.61
N GLN A 60 5.27 2.56 4.61
CA GLN A 60 5.80 3.26 5.78
C GLN A 60 4.75 3.37 6.89
N VAL A 61 3.47 3.33 6.54
CA VAL A 61 2.37 3.28 7.52
C VAL A 61 2.41 1.99 8.32
N PHE A 62 2.45 0.82 7.67
CA PHE A 62 2.52 -0.43 8.42
C PHE A 62 3.85 -0.58 9.20
N GLN A 63 4.94 0.04 8.72
CA GLN A 63 6.21 0.09 9.46
C GLN A 63 6.11 0.97 10.71
N ALA A 64 5.38 2.10 10.63
CA ALA A 64 5.10 2.97 11.77
C ALA A 64 4.21 2.25 12.81
N GLU A 65 3.15 1.58 12.33
CA GLU A 65 2.28 0.74 13.16
C GLU A 65 3.10 -0.38 13.85
N ALA A 66 3.96 -1.08 13.11
CA ALA A 66 4.86 -2.09 13.66
C ALA A 66 5.81 -1.50 14.74
N SER A 67 6.24 -0.25 14.58
CA SER A 67 7.06 0.48 15.57
C SER A 67 6.24 0.98 16.78
N GLY A 68 4.91 0.83 16.79
CA GLY A 68 4.04 1.30 17.86
C GLY A 68 3.84 2.83 17.90
N ILE A 69 4.13 3.53 16.80
CA ILE A 69 4.01 4.99 16.69
C ILE A 69 3.01 5.39 15.61
N LEU A 70 2.55 6.64 15.65
CA LEU A 70 1.64 7.16 14.63
C LEU A 70 2.37 7.39 13.30
N PRO A 71 1.72 7.15 12.15
CA PRO A 71 2.29 7.49 10.84
C PRO A 71 2.62 9.00 10.73
N ASP A 72 3.85 9.30 10.32
CA ASP A 72 4.38 10.65 10.11
C ASP A 72 4.99 10.72 8.71
N VAL A 73 4.64 11.74 7.92
CA VAL A 73 5.14 11.86 6.54
C VAL A 73 6.66 11.99 6.46
N ARG A 74 7.33 12.40 7.54
CA ARG A 74 8.80 12.44 7.61
C ARG A 74 9.41 11.04 7.44
N MET A 75 8.66 9.98 7.71
CA MET A 75 9.07 8.60 7.45
C MET A 75 9.12 8.28 5.95
N ASN A 76 8.39 9.02 5.12
CA ASN A 76 8.40 8.92 3.66
C ASN A 76 8.32 10.32 3.01
N PRO A 77 9.40 11.12 3.03
CA PRO A 77 9.34 12.52 2.61
C PRO A 77 9.01 12.68 1.12
N ILE A 78 9.40 11.74 0.26
CA ILE A 78 9.08 11.77 -1.17
C ILE A 78 8.23 10.55 -1.54
N LEU A 79 7.03 10.81 -2.05
CA LEU A 79 6.15 9.78 -2.60
C LEU A 79 5.85 10.09 -4.06
N LEU A 80 6.15 9.14 -4.94
CA LEU A 80 5.80 9.20 -6.36
C LEU A 80 4.56 8.35 -6.61
N LYS A 81 3.54 8.92 -7.25
CA LYS A 81 2.33 8.18 -7.64
C LYS A 81 2.22 8.16 -9.16
N PRO A 82 2.51 7.03 -9.82
CA PRO A 82 2.39 6.91 -11.27
C PRO A 82 0.97 7.29 -11.72
N SER A 83 0.84 8.35 -12.51
CA SER A 83 -0.46 8.82 -13.03
C SER A 83 -0.72 8.24 -14.42
N THR A 84 0.29 8.31 -15.29
CA THR A 84 0.30 7.71 -16.64
C THR A 84 1.48 6.75 -16.76
N ASP A 85 1.82 6.32 -17.98
CA ASP A 85 2.98 5.46 -18.22
C ASP A 85 4.31 6.24 -18.22
N SER A 86 4.26 7.56 -18.42
CA SER A 86 5.45 8.43 -18.44
C SER A 86 5.56 9.37 -17.24
N ASP A 87 4.44 9.61 -16.55
CA ASP A 87 4.32 10.69 -15.57
C ASP A 87 3.98 10.16 -14.17
N SER A 88 4.35 10.95 -13.17
CA SER A 88 4.03 10.66 -11.79
C SER A 88 3.71 11.95 -11.05
N GLN A 89 2.68 11.89 -10.21
CA GLN A 89 2.42 12.91 -9.20
C GLN A 89 3.52 12.84 -8.15
N VAL A 90 4.19 13.96 -7.93
CA VAL A 90 5.26 14.10 -6.93
C VAL A 90 4.65 14.69 -5.67
N VAL A 91 4.71 13.93 -4.57
CA VAL A 91 4.31 14.35 -3.24
C VAL A 91 5.57 14.55 -2.40
N VAL A 92 5.69 15.73 -1.78
CA VAL A 92 6.81 16.11 -0.92
C VAL A 92 6.28 16.47 0.45
N ASN A 93 6.76 15.79 1.49
CA ASN A 93 6.35 15.96 2.89
C ASN A 93 4.83 16.03 3.03
N GLY A 94 4.16 15.05 2.41
CA GLY A 94 2.73 14.90 2.53
C GLY A 94 1.86 15.73 1.61
N LYS A 95 2.46 16.62 0.80
CA LYS A 95 1.72 17.57 -0.06
C LYS A 95 2.07 17.38 -1.52
N VAL A 96 1.07 17.47 -2.38
CA VAL A 96 1.26 17.41 -3.84
C VAL A 96 2.07 18.62 -4.28
N LEU A 97 3.22 18.36 -4.90
CA LEU A 97 4.04 19.38 -5.56
C LEU A 97 3.58 19.61 -7.00
N GLY A 98 3.20 18.54 -7.69
CA GLY A 98 2.69 18.55 -9.06
C GLY A 98 3.05 17.28 -9.83
N ASP A 99 2.57 17.17 -11.06
CA ASP A 99 2.89 16.06 -11.96
C ASP A 99 4.19 16.33 -12.73
N MET A 100 5.02 15.30 -12.84
CA MET A 100 6.28 15.36 -13.58
C MET A 100 6.45 14.10 -14.42
N SER A 101 6.89 14.27 -15.66
CA SER A 101 7.43 13.15 -16.43
C SER A 101 8.67 12.58 -15.76
N ALA A 102 9.00 11.31 -16.07
CA ALA A 102 10.22 10.67 -15.57
C ALA A 102 11.48 11.52 -15.85
N ALA A 103 11.57 12.17 -17.01
CA ALA A 103 12.71 13.02 -17.36
C ALA A 103 12.79 14.28 -16.49
N GLN A 104 11.66 15.00 -16.33
CA GLN A 104 11.58 16.19 -15.48
C GLN A 104 11.93 15.84 -14.02
N TYR A 105 11.41 14.72 -13.52
CA TYR A 105 11.71 14.29 -12.16
C TYR A 105 13.21 13.99 -11.97
N GLN A 106 13.89 13.36 -12.93
CA GLN A 106 15.34 13.08 -12.83
C GLN A 106 16.20 14.35 -12.80
N GLU A 107 15.73 15.44 -13.43
CA GLU A 107 16.38 16.76 -13.39
C GLU A 107 16.09 17.49 -12.07
N PHE A 108 14.88 17.34 -11.54
CA PHE A 108 14.45 17.95 -10.27
C PHE A 108 15.04 17.24 -9.05
N LYS A 109 15.18 15.91 -9.11
CA LYS A 109 15.60 15.01 -8.02
C LYS A 109 16.78 15.54 -7.17
N PRO A 110 17.89 16.07 -7.73
CA PRO A 110 18.99 16.61 -6.93
C PRO A 110 18.60 17.70 -5.93
N GLN A 111 17.55 18.48 -6.22
CA GLN A 111 17.06 19.57 -5.35
C GLN A 111 16.43 19.03 -4.07
N LEU A 112 15.87 17.81 -4.12
CA LEU A 112 15.23 17.15 -2.98
C LEU A 112 16.24 16.56 -1.97
N ARG A 113 17.53 16.50 -2.31
CA ARG A 113 18.54 15.89 -1.43
C ARG A 113 18.66 16.61 -0.10
N GLY A 114 18.59 17.95 -0.10
CA GLY A 114 18.62 18.76 1.13
C GLY A 114 17.43 18.44 2.03
N GLU A 115 16.23 18.52 1.47
CA GLU A 115 14.96 18.18 2.14
C GLU A 115 15.00 16.80 2.80
N VAL A 116 15.42 15.77 2.05
CA VAL A 116 15.54 14.38 2.55
C VAL A 116 16.57 14.28 3.68
N THR A 117 17.70 14.98 3.56
CA THR A 117 18.78 14.97 4.57
C THR A 117 18.31 15.63 5.86
N ASP A 118 17.67 16.79 5.76
CA ASP A 118 17.15 17.53 6.91
C ASP A 118 16.02 16.75 7.60
N THR A 119 15.14 16.14 6.82
CA THR A 119 14.05 15.28 7.34
C THR A 119 14.63 14.08 8.09
N TYR A 120 15.59 13.36 7.51
CA TYR A 120 16.26 12.24 8.16
C TYR A 120 16.92 12.68 9.48
N ASN A 121 17.68 13.78 9.45
CA ASN A 121 18.36 14.29 10.64
C ASN A 121 17.37 14.70 11.74
N SER A 122 16.19 15.22 11.38
CA SER A 122 15.15 15.54 12.38
C SER A 122 14.68 14.29 13.13
N LEU A 123 14.41 13.20 12.41
CA LEU A 123 14.01 11.92 13.01
C LEU A 123 15.17 11.29 13.81
N ALA A 124 16.38 11.30 13.26
CA ALA A 124 17.57 10.78 13.94
C ALA A 124 17.97 11.56 15.21
N ASN A 125 17.38 12.74 15.43
CA ASN A 125 17.53 13.51 16.68
C ASN A 125 16.41 13.23 17.70
N GLU A 126 15.29 12.65 17.28
CA GLU A 126 14.11 12.37 18.10
C GLU A 126 14.02 10.92 18.59
N TYR A 127 14.63 9.99 17.84
CA TYR A 127 14.55 8.55 18.04
C TYR A 127 15.92 7.93 18.34
N ASP A 128 15.92 6.78 19.00
CA ASP A 128 17.13 6.03 19.34
C ASP A 128 17.61 5.20 18.15
N ASP A 129 16.68 4.63 17.38
CA ASP A 129 16.93 3.77 16.22
C ASP A 129 16.16 4.25 14.98
N VAL A 130 16.86 4.42 13.86
CA VAL A 130 16.26 4.69 12.54
C VAL A 130 16.47 3.49 11.62
N ILE A 131 15.37 2.84 11.22
CA ILE A 131 15.43 1.66 10.35
C ILE A 131 15.08 2.09 8.92
N LEU A 132 16.09 2.12 8.06
CA LEU A 132 15.97 2.63 6.70
C LEU A 132 15.56 1.54 5.71
N GLU A 133 14.70 1.91 4.75
CA GLU A 133 14.36 1.09 3.60
C GLU A 133 14.90 1.70 2.30
N GLY A 134 15.57 0.89 1.48
CA GLY A 134 16.01 1.29 0.14
C GLY A 134 14.94 1.12 -0.94
N ALA A 135 15.07 1.89 -2.03
CA ALA A 135 14.23 1.75 -3.21
C ALA A 135 14.79 0.69 -4.17
N GLY A 136 14.38 -0.57 -3.99
CA GLY A 136 14.76 -1.67 -4.90
C GLY A 136 16.22 -2.08 -4.79
N SER A 137 16.89 -2.23 -5.94
CA SER A 137 18.30 -2.65 -6.01
C SER A 137 19.28 -1.47 -5.94
N PRO A 138 20.36 -1.55 -5.15
CA PRO A 138 21.41 -0.54 -5.17
C PRO A 138 22.31 -0.64 -6.40
N ALA A 139 22.19 -1.71 -7.20
CA ALA A 139 23.01 -1.97 -8.37
C ALA A 139 22.39 -1.44 -9.68
N GLU A 140 21.51 -0.44 -9.61
CA GLU A 140 20.99 0.30 -10.76
C GLU A 140 22.09 1.23 -11.31
N ILE A 141 23.08 0.65 -12.00
CA ILE A 141 24.32 1.31 -12.43
C ILE A 141 24.09 2.59 -13.27
N ASN A 142 22.93 2.69 -13.92
CA ASN A 142 22.47 3.84 -14.70
C ASN A 142 21.96 5.02 -13.84
N LEU A 143 21.61 4.80 -12.57
CA LEU A 143 20.96 5.79 -11.69
C LEU A 143 21.85 6.28 -10.52
N ASN A 144 23.05 5.70 -10.36
CA ASN A 144 23.89 5.90 -9.17
C ASN A 144 24.44 7.31 -8.93
N LYS A 145 24.60 8.16 -9.96
CA LYS A 145 25.27 9.48 -9.82
C LYS A 145 24.48 10.49 -8.97
N ARG A 146 23.18 10.29 -8.79
CA ARG A 146 22.26 11.21 -8.08
C ARG A 146 21.41 10.47 -7.05
N ASP A 147 21.94 9.36 -6.54
CA ASP A 147 21.20 8.50 -5.64
C ASP A 147 21.03 9.16 -4.26
N PHE A 148 19.81 9.08 -3.73
CA PHE A 148 19.47 9.31 -2.32
C PHE A 148 18.47 8.28 -1.82
N VAL A 149 18.24 7.20 -2.58
CA VAL A 149 17.20 6.20 -2.31
C VAL A 149 17.78 4.84 -1.95
N ASN A 150 19.05 4.57 -2.30
CA ASN A 150 19.79 3.37 -1.90
C ASN A 150 21.13 3.72 -1.24
N MET A 151 22.27 3.45 -1.89
CA MET A 151 23.60 3.70 -1.34
C MET A 151 23.86 5.18 -1.07
N GLY A 152 23.24 6.07 -1.85
CA GLY A 152 23.28 7.50 -1.59
C GLY A 152 22.55 7.90 -0.31
N MET A 153 21.49 7.18 0.09
CA MET A 153 20.85 7.35 1.40
C MET A 153 21.71 6.76 2.52
N ALA A 154 22.26 5.57 2.30
CA ALA A 154 23.18 4.94 3.24
C ALA A 154 24.41 5.83 3.52
N ASP A 155 24.87 6.58 2.51
CA ASP A 155 25.92 7.60 2.67
C ASP A 155 25.44 8.85 3.43
N ILE A 156 24.18 9.28 3.32
CA ILE A 156 23.61 10.41 4.10
C ILE A 156 23.47 10.02 5.58
N ALA A 157 22.90 8.84 5.82
CA ALA A 157 22.66 8.31 7.15
C ALA A 157 23.93 7.82 7.85
N ASP A 158 24.99 7.56 7.07
CA ASP A 158 26.14 6.73 7.41
C ASP A 158 25.77 5.33 7.94
N ALA A 159 24.69 4.77 7.39
CA ALA A 159 24.15 3.49 7.86
C ALA A 159 24.88 2.28 7.25
N PRO A 160 25.14 1.20 8.02
CA PRO A 160 25.41 -0.12 7.47
C PRO A 160 24.18 -0.65 6.70
N VAL A 161 24.44 -1.56 5.74
CA VAL A 161 23.42 -2.12 4.85
C VAL A 161 23.26 -3.62 5.08
N ILE A 162 22.01 -4.08 5.15
CA ILE A 162 21.63 -5.48 5.00
C ILE A 162 20.97 -5.66 3.64
N LEU A 163 21.44 -6.65 2.87
CA LEU A 163 20.91 -6.97 1.55
C LEU A 163 19.84 -8.07 1.64
N VAL A 164 18.62 -7.79 1.22
CA VAL A 164 17.49 -8.72 1.20
C VAL A 164 17.33 -9.32 -0.19
N ALA A 165 17.47 -10.63 -0.30
CA ALA A 165 17.43 -11.36 -1.57
C ALA A 165 16.22 -12.31 -1.66
N ASP A 166 15.43 -12.18 -2.72
CA ASP A 166 14.24 -13.03 -2.94
C ASP A 166 14.64 -14.34 -3.63
N ILE A 167 14.43 -15.48 -2.97
CA ILE A 167 14.72 -16.78 -3.57
C ILE A 167 13.59 -17.34 -4.44
N ASP A 168 12.35 -16.88 -4.25
CA ASP A 168 11.16 -17.34 -4.99
C ASP A 168 11.24 -16.94 -6.47
N LYS A 169 11.99 -15.86 -6.77
CA LYS A 169 12.30 -15.42 -8.15
C LYS A 169 13.35 -16.27 -8.87
N GLY A 170 14.02 -17.18 -8.17
CA GLY A 170 15.14 -17.97 -8.69
C GLY A 170 16.45 -17.17 -8.84
N GLY A 171 17.58 -17.89 -8.94
CA GLY A 171 18.88 -17.27 -9.18
C GLY A 171 19.46 -16.43 -8.02
N VAL A 172 18.97 -16.64 -6.79
CA VAL A 172 19.26 -15.78 -5.62
C VAL A 172 20.75 -15.49 -5.40
N PHE A 173 21.62 -16.49 -5.49
CA PHE A 173 23.07 -16.32 -5.28
C PHE A 173 23.72 -15.47 -6.38
N ALA A 174 23.27 -15.63 -7.63
CA ALA A 174 23.75 -14.80 -8.73
C ALA A 174 23.31 -13.34 -8.54
N SER A 175 22.07 -13.11 -8.09
CA SER A 175 21.56 -11.78 -7.79
C SER A 175 22.31 -11.11 -6.63
N ILE A 176 22.59 -11.85 -5.55
CA ILE A 176 23.41 -11.37 -4.43
C ILE A 176 24.81 -10.99 -4.92
N TYR A 177 25.49 -11.93 -5.59
CA TYR A 177 26.85 -11.74 -6.08
C TYR A 177 26.93 -10.54 -7.04
N GLY A 178 26.03 -10.49 -8.02
CA GLY A 178 25.96 -9.41 -9.00
C GLY A 178 25.71 -8.06 -8.34
N THR A 179 24.75 -7.99 -7.42
CA THR A 179 24.43 -6.74 -6.70
C THR A 179 25.65 -6.23 -5.94
N ILE A 180 26.33 -7.09 -5.18
CA ILE A 180 27.51 -6.68 -4.41
C ILE A 180 28.66 -6.30 -5.35
N LYS A 181 29.03 -7.16 -6.31
CA LYS A 181 30.25 -6.94 -7.11
C LYS A 181 30.13 -5.82 -8.14
N LEU A 182 28.92 -5.42 -8.53
CA LEU A 182 28.69 -4.26 -9.40
C LEU A 182 28.87 -2.92 -8.67
N LEU A 183 28.83 -2.91 -7.33
CA LEU A 183 29.00 -1.70 -6.54
C LEU A 183 30.48 -1.31 -6.40
N PRO A 184 30.80 -0.01 -6.25
CA PRO A 184 32.14 0.44 -5.86
C PRO A 184 32.56 -0.16 -4.51
N LYS A 185 33.87 -0.36 -4.31
CA LYS A 185 34.40 -1.01 -3.09
C LYS A 185 33.95 -0.34 -1.78
N LYS A 186 33.81 0.99 -1.78
CA LYS A 186 33.25 1.76 -0.65
C LYS A 186 31.87 1.24 -0.25
N HIS A 187 30.97 1.06 -1.22
CA HIS A 187 29.59 0.60 -0.99
C HIS A 187 29.53 -0.90 -0.71
N GLN A 188 30.38 -1.72 -1.34
CA GLN A 188 30.52 -3.13 -0.98
C GLN A 188 30.84 -3.30 0.50
N ASN A 189 31.76 -2.51 1.05
CA ASN A 189 32.17 -2.59 2.45
C ASN A 189 31.08 -2.13 3.43
N ARG A 190 30.06 -1.41 2.94
CA ARG A 190 28.91 -0.94 3.73
C ARG A 190 27.87 -2.05 3.92
N ILE A 191 27.85 -3.05 3.04
CA ILE A 191 26.99 -4.23 3.18
C ILE A 191 27.59 -5.15 4.25
N LYS A 192 26.85 -5.34 5.34
CA LYS A 192 27.30 -6.09 6.53
C LYS A 192 26.61 -7.43 6.71
N GLY A 193 25.55 -7.69 5.94
CA GLY A 193 24.86 -8.97 6.00
C GLY A 193 23.88 -9.16 4.85
N ILE A 194 23.45 -10.41 4.67
CA ILE A 194 22.46 -10.83 3.68
C ILE A 194 21.31 -11.55 4.40
N ILE A 195 20.08 -11.25 4.02
CA ILE A 195 18.90 -12.04 4.40
C ILE A 195 18.32 -12.64 3.13
N ILE A 196 18.24 -13.97 3.07
CA ILE A 196 17.53 -14.68 2.00
C ILE A 196 16.07 -14.77 2.42
N ASN A 197 15.15 -14.34 1.56
CA ASN A 197 13.74 -14.25 1.88
C ASN A 197 12.87 -15.13 0.99
N LYS A 198 11.66 -15.45 1.46
CA LYS A 198 10.63 -16.26 0.79
C LYS A 198 11.05 -17.71 0.52
N PHE A 199 11.86 -18.29 1.40
CA PHE A 199 12.30 -19.67 1.21
C PHE A 199 11.19 -20.69 1.45
N ARG A 200 11.14 -21.73 0.61
CA ARG A 200 10.20 -22.85 0.75
C ARG A 200 10.99 -24.15 0.85
N GLY A 201 10.76 -24.91 1.91
CA GLY A 201 11.39 -26.22 2.13
C GLY A 201 12.31 -26.26 3.33
N ASP A 202 13.25 -27.21 3.32
CA ASP A 202 14.21 -27.44 4.40
C ASP A 202 15.43 -26.53 4.25
N VAL A 203 15.63 -25.62 5.21
CA VAL A 203 16.71 -24.59 5.19
C VAL A 203 18.08 -25.24 5.20
N SER A 204 18.23 -26.45 5.77
CA SER A 204 19.51 -27.16 5.80
C SER A 204 20.07 -27.44 4.40
N LEU A 205 19.21 -27.50 3.38
CA LEU A 205 19.59 -27.70 1.99
C LEU A 205 20.28 -26.45 1.37
N LEU A 206 20.11 -25.27 1.97
CA LEU A 206 20.73 -24.03 1.51
C LEU A 206 22.13 -23.79 2.06
N GLN A 207 22.55 -24.50 3.12
CA GLN A 207 23.78 -24.17 3.85
C GLN A 207 25.01 -24.12 2.95
N ASN A 208 25.21 -25.13 2.08
CA ASN A 208 26.34 -25.13 1.14
C ASN A 208 26.33 -23.90 0.20
N GLY A 209 25.14 -23.45 -0.23
CA GLY A 209 25.01 -22.26 -1.07
C GLY A 209 25.30 -20.97 -0.31
N ASN A 210 24.88 -20.91 0.96
CA ASN A 210 25.18 -19.80 1.86
C ASN A 210 26.70 -19.68 2.08
N ASP A 211 27.37 -20.77 2.44
CA ASP A 211 28.82 -20.79 2.66
C ASP A 211 29.58 -20.30 1.41
N MET A 212 29.17 -20.78 0.22
CA MET A 212 29.78 -20.35 -1.04
C MET A 212 29.58 -18.86 -1.33
N ILE A 213 28.40 -18.29 -1.08
CA ILE A 213 28.16 -16.87 -1.35
C ILE A 213 28.90 -15.98 -0.34
N GLU A 214 29.02 -16.42 0.91
CA GLU A 214 29.85 -15.76 1.91
C GLU A 214 31.31 -15.73 1.48
N ASP A 215 31.87 -16.86 1.04
CA ASP A 215 33.25 -16.94 0.54
C ASP A 215 33.50 -16.01 -0.67
N LEU A 216 32.54 -15.96 -1.60
CA LEU A 216 32.65 -15.14 -2.82
C LEU A 216 32.54 -13.63 -2.54
N THR A 217 31.70 -13.24 -1.58
CA THR A 217 31.35 -11.84 -1.34
C THR A 217 32.10 -11.23 -0.16
N GLY A 218 32.46 -12.03 0.83
CA GLY A 218 32.96 -11.63 2.14
C GLY A 218 31.87 -11.07 3.06
N VAL A 219 30.59 -11.29 2.74
CA VAL A 219 29.43 -10.78 3.49
C VAL A 219 28.66 -11.97 4.06
N PRO A 220 28.40 -12.01 5.38
CA PRO A 220 27.71 -13.13 6.02
C PRO A 220 26.22 -13.19 5.66
N VAL A 221 25.66 -14.38 5.60
CA VAL A 221 24.21 -14.62 5.56
C VAL A 221 23.69 -14.61 7.00
N LEU A 222 22.93 -13.58 7.35
CA LEU A 222 22.39 -13.39 8.69
C LEU A 222 21.15 -14.24 8.96
N GLY A 223 20.49 -14.74 7.91
CA GLY A 223 19.29 -15.55 8.08
C GLY A 223 18.60 -15.92 6.78
N VAL A 224 17.68 -16.88 6.89
CA VAL A 224 16.83 -17.37 5.80
C VAL A 224 15.38 -17.31 6.25
N MET A 225 14.67 -16.29 5.80
CA MET A 225 13.25 -16.10 6.10
C MET A 225 12.39 -17.08 5.30
N PRO A 226 11.51 -17.86 5.97
CA PRO A 226 10.59 -18.75 5.28
C PRO A 226 9.52 -17.95 4.56
N TYR A 227 8.89 -18.57 3.57
CA TYR A 227 7.63 -18.08 3.04
C TYR A 227 6.57 -18.15 4.13
N SER A 228 6.06 -17.00 4.54
CA SER A 228 5.13 -16.87 5.67
C SER A 228 3.68 -16.66 5.23
N SER A 229 2.74 -17.07 6.06
CA SER A 229 1.32 -16.77 5.94
C SER A 229 0.89 -15.47 6.63
N VAL A 230 1.84 -14.74 7.23
CA VAL A 230 1.60 -13.42 7.83
C VAL A 230 0.91 -12.51 6.81
N GLN A 231 -0.10 -11.79 7.27
CA GLN A 231 -0.91 -10.90 6.45
C GLN A 231 -0.62 -9.45 6.80
N ILE A 232 0.20 -8.80 6.00
CA ILE A 232 0.50 -7.37 6.10
C ILE A 232 0.03 -6.69 4.81
N ASP A 233 -0.36 -5.43 4.92
CA ASP A 233 -0.80 -4.63 3.78
C ASP A 233 0.24 -4.62 2.66
N ASP A 234 -0.24 -4.80 1.43
CA ASP A 234 0.60 -4.77 0.23
C ASP A 234 0.97 -3.32 -0.15
N GLU A 235 2.22 -3.13 -0.55
CA GLU A 235 2.77 -1.82 -0.92
C GLU A 235 2.28 -1.33 -2.29
N ASP A 236 2.28 -2.19 -3.31
CA ASP A 236 2.02 -1.81 -4.70
C ASP A 236 1.18 -2.86 -5.46
N SER A 237 0.82 -2.51 -6.70
CA SER A 237 -0.01 -3.36 -7.57
C SER A 237 0.68 -4.64 -8.05
N VAL A 238 2.01 -4.80 -7.87
CA VAL A 238 2.70 -6.06 -8.20
C VAL A 238 2.13 -7.20 -7.36
N ALA A 239 1.69 -6.91 -6.13
CA ALA A 239 1.03 -7.88 -5.27
C ALA A 239 -0.27 -8.47 -5.84
N LEU A 240 -0.96 -7.75 -6.75
CA LEU A 240 -2.21 -8.22 -7.36
C LEU A 240 -2.01 -9.47 -8.20
N THR A 241 -0.82 -9.70 -8.75
CA THR A 241 -0.48 -10.92 -9.50
C THR A 241 -0.57 -12.19 -8.65
N ARG A 242 -0.47 -12.05 -7.32
CA ARG A 242 -0.54 -13.14 -6.34
C ARG A 242 -1.90 -13.27 -5.67
N LYS A 243 -2.84 -12.35 -5.91
CA LYS A 243 -4.16 -12.39 -5.28
C LYS A 243 -5.01 -13.51 -5.86
N ASN A 244 -5.91 -14.03 -5.02
CA ASN A 244 -6.81 -15.12 -5.40
C ASN A 244 -7.70 -14.71 -6.58
N LYS A 245 -7.80 -15.57 -7.60
CA LYS A 245 -8.69 -15.37 -8.75
C LYS A 245 -9.93 -16.26 -8.74
N VAL A 246 -9.96 -17.24 -7.84
CA VAL A 246 -10.96 -18.30 -7.77
C VAL A 246 -11.73 -18.18 -6.47
N MET A 247 -13.05 -18.37 -6.54
CA MET A 247 -13.92 -18.43 -5.37
C MET A 247 -13.52 -19.63 -4.48
N ASP A 248 -13.38 -19.38 -3.19
CA ASP A 248 -13.35 -20.43 -2.18
C ASP A 248 -14.78 -20.96 -1.99
N VAL A 249 -15.05 -22.13 -2.55
CA VAL A 249 -16.38 -22.78 -2.51
C VAL A 249 -16.83 -23.21 -1.11
N SER A 250 -15.94 -23.12 -0.10
CA SER A 250 -16.32 -23.32 1.31
C SER A 250 -16.98 -22.09 1.94
N LYS A 251 -16.97 -20.94 1.24
CA LYS A 251 -17.55 -19.67 1.69
C LYS A 251 -18.95 -19.48 1.11
N ASP A 252 -19.79 -18.76 1.85
CA ASP A 252 -21.17 -18.50 1.46
C ASP A 252 -21.27 -17.36 0.43
N LEU A 253 -20.43 -16.33 0.58
CA LEU A 253 -20.44 -15.12 -0.24
C LEU A 253 -19.21 -15.02 -1.12
N ASP A 254 -19.41 -14.71 -2.41
CA ASP A 254 -18.36 -14.43 -3.38
C ASP A 254 -18.30 -12.94 -3.70
N ILE A 255 -17.18 -12.31 -3.34
CA ILE A 255 -16.89 -10.91 -3.62
C ILE A 255 -15.76 -10.83 -4.63
N VAL A 256 -16.02 -10.18 -5.75
CA VAL A 256 -14.98 -9.92 -6.76
C VAL A 256 -14.58 -8.45 -6.76
N VAL A 257 -13.29 -8.17 -6.67
CA VAL A 257 -12.71 -6.83 -6.87
C VAL A 257 -12.17 -6.74 -8.30
N VAL A 258 -12.57 -5.72 -9.04
CA VAL A 258 -12.09 -5.45 -10.40
C VAL A 258 -10.65 -4.92 -10.33
N VAL A 259 -9.73 -5.54 -11.08
CA VAL A 259 -8.35 -5.05 -11.18
C VAL A 259 -8.26 -4.02 -12.29
N LEU A 260 -8.15 -2.75 -11.91
CA LEU A 260 -7.94 -1.63 -12.83
C LEU A 260 -6.44 -1.44 -13.13
N PRO A 261 -6.07 -0.98 -14.33
CA PRO A 261 -4.69 -0.62 -14.66
C PRO A 261 -4.04 0.35 -13.68
N LYS A 262 -4.77 1.39 -13.25
CA LYS A 262 -4.30 2.41 -12.30
C LYS A 262 -4.95 2.26 -10.92
N ILE A 263 -5.28 1.02 -10.54
CA ILE A 263 -5.85 0.68 -9.23
C ILE A 263 -5.04 1.26 -8.07
N SER A 264 -5.74 1.89 -7.13
CA SER A 264 -5.18 2.47 -5.91
C SER A 264 -5.95 1.98 -4.68
N ASN A 265 -5.25 1.96 -3.54
CA ASN A 265 -5.80 1.61 -2.22
C ASN A 265 -6.58 0.27 -2.22
N PHE A 266 -6.11 -0.73 -2.97
CA PHE A 266 -6.78 -2.05 -3.02
C PHE A 266 -6.71 -2.83 -1.69
N THR A 267 -5.94 -2.31 -0.72
CA THR A 267 -5.87 -2.83 0.66
C THR A 267 -7.16 -2.59 1.45
N ASP A 268 -8.02 -1.67 1.02
CA ASP A 268 -9.33 -1.40 1.64
C ASP A 268 -10.25 -2.62 1.71
N PHE A 269 -9.98 -3.62 0.88
CA PHE A 269 -10.79 -4.84 0.80
C PHE A 269 -10.20 -5.99 1.62
N ASN A 270 -9.05 -5.79 2.26
CA ASN A 270 -8.42 -6.82 3.10
C ASN A 270 -9.34 -7.21 4.28
N SER A 271 -10.04 -6.25 4.87
CA SER A 271 -10.97 -6.49 5.99
C SER A 271 -12.13 -7.41 5.63
N LEU A 272 -12.54 -7.45 4.35
CA LEU A 272 -13.58 -8.38 3.89
C LEU A 272 -13.12 -9.85 4.03
N ALA A 273 -11.83 -10.12 3.84
CA ALA A 273 -11.29 -11.48 3.96
C ALA A 273 -11.22 -11.97 5.42
N MET A 274 -11.37 -11.08 6.41
CA MET A 274 -11.47 -11.46 7.82
C MET A 274 -12.82 -12.13 8.14
N HIS A 275 -13.85 -11.92 7.30
CA HIS A 275 -15.16 -12.52 7.50
C HIS A 275 -15.16 -14.00 7.09
N PRO A 276 -15.50 -14.92 7.99
CA PRO A 276 -15.33 -16.35 7.75
C PRO A 276 -16.25 -16.92 6.66
N ASP A 277 -17.34 -16.23 6.32
CA ASP A 277 -18.31 -16.59 5.29
C ASP A 277 -18.04 -15.95 3.93
N VAL A 278 -16.97 -15.17 3.80
CA VAL A 278 -16.65 -14.39 2.60
C VAL A 278 -15.43 -14.94 1.87
N SER A 279 -15.56 -15.09 0.56
CA SER A 279 -14.44 -15.25 -0.37
C SER A 279 -14.19 -13.94 -1.09
N VAL A 280 -12.95 -13.44 -1.02
CA VAL A 280 -12.50 -12.28 -1.80
C VAL A 280 -11.57 -12.74 -2.90
N ARG A 281 -11.91 -12.38 -4.14
CA ARG A 281 -11.09 -12.66 -5.32
C ARG A 281 -10.99 -11.45 -6.23
N TYR A 282 -10.02 -11.46 -7.12
CA TYR A 282 -9.69 -10.36 -8.02
C TYR A 282 -9.84 -10.80 -9.47
N ALA A 283 -10.50 -9.96 -10.29
CA ALA A 283 -10.71 -10.23 -11.71
C ALA A 283 -9.92 -9.24 -12.57
N THR A 284 -9.08 -9.78 -13.45
CA THR A 284 -8.27 -9.02 -14.41
C THR A 284 -8.89 -8.93 -15.81
N ASN A 285 -9.94 -9.71 -16.06
CA ASN A 285 -10.74 -9.63 -17.29
C ASN A 285 -12.22 -9.96 -17.00
N ALA A 286 -13.12 -9.57 -17.90
CA ALA A 286 -14.56 -9.71 -17.71
C ALA A 286 -15.03 -11.16 -17.51
N ASN A 287 -14.34 -12.15 -18.10
CA ASN A 287 -14.71 -13.57 -17.94
C ASN A 287 -14.43 -14.08 -16.52
N GLU A 288 -13.41 -13.53 -15.85
CA GLU A 288 -13.08 -13.86 -14.46
C GLU A 288 -14.13 -13.33 -13.48
N LEU A 289 -15.07 -12.44 -13.88
CA LEU A 289 -16.13 -11.97 -12.99
C LEU A 289 -17.05 -13.10 -12.53
N GLY A 290 -17.33 -14.11 -13.36
CA GLY A 290 -18.24 -15.21 -12.98
C GLY A 290 -19.65 -14.73 -12.64
N THR A 291 -20.21 -15.22 -11.53
CA THR A 291 -21.52 -14.80 -10.98
C THR A 291 -21.39 -14.52 -9.48
N PRO A 292 -20.69 -13.44 -9.10
CA PRO A 292 -20.44 -13.11 -7.72
C PRO A 292 -21.69 -12.53 -7.07
N ASP A 293 -21.70 -12.53 -5.74
CA ASP A 293 -22.74 -11.87 -4.95
C ASP A 293 -22.50 -10.35 -4.90
N LEU A 294 -21.23 -9.93 -4.97
CA LEU A 294 -20.81 -8.53 -4.99
C LEU A 294 -19.67 -8.29 -5.98
N VAL A 295 -19.77 -7.25 -6.79
CA VAL A 295 -18.67 -6.66 -7.56
C VAL A 295 -18.23 -5.36 -6.91
N ILE A 296 -16.94 -5.22 -6.65
CA ILE A 296 -16.32 -3.99 -6.15
C ILE A 296 -15.49 -3.36 -7.27
N ILE A 297 -15.75 -2.08 -7.56
CA ILE A 297 -14.89 -1.23 -8.38
C ILE A 297 -14.04 -0.39 -7.41
N PRO A 298 -12.71 -0.59 -7.37
CA PRO A 298 -11.84 0.03 -6.38
C PRO A 298 -11.51 1.49 -6.72
N GLY A 299 -10.70 2.12 -5.87
CA GLY A 299 -10.09 3.41 -6.19
C GLY A 299 -9.17 3.33 -7.41
N SER A 300 -9.03 4.45 -8.09
CA SER A 300 -8.11 4.64 -9.22
C SER A 300 -7.31 5.92 -9.04
N LYS A 301 -6.08 5.95 -9.55
CA LYS A 301 -5.30 7.20 -9.68
C LYS A 301 -5.63 7.98 -10.96
N ASN A 302 -6.19 7.31 -11.96
CA ASN A 302 -6.65 7.93 -13.20
C ASN A 302 -7.96 7.25 -13.62
N THR A 303 -9.05 7.81 -13.13
CA THR A 303 -10.36 7.19 -13.22
C THR A 303 -10.91 7.25 -14.64
N ASN A 304 -10.56 8.27 -15.42
CA ASN A 304 -10.96 8.41 -16.81
C ASN A 304 -10.35 7.32 -17.72
N GLU A 305 -9.04 7.09 -17.62
CA GLU A 305 -8.35 6.02 -18.36
C GLU A 305 -8.84 4.63 -17.92
N ASP A 306 -9.02 4.41 -16.62
CA ASP A 306 -9.52 3.13 -16.12
C ASP A 306 -10.96 2.87 -16.58
N LEU A 307 -11.83 3.90 -16.66
CA LEU A 307 -13.16 3.76 -17.25
C LEU A 307 -13.10 3.46 -18.75
N ALA A 308 -12.18 4.08 -19.50
CA ALA A 308 -11.97 3.77 -20.91
C ALA A 308 -11.53 2.30 -21.09
N PHE A 309 -10.60 1.82 -20.24
CA PHE A 309 -10.19 0.42 -20.19
C PHE A 309 -11.36 -0.52 -19.93
N LEU A 310 -12.24 -0.22 -18.96
CA LEU A 310 -13.41 -1.06 -18.65
C LEU A 310 -14.35 -1.21 -19.87
N LYS A 311 -14.50 -0.15 -20.67
CA LYS A 311 -15.32 -0.15 -21.90
C LYS A 311 -14.67 -0.88 -23.06
N GLU A 312 -13.36 -0.71 -23.22
CA GLU A 312 -12.57 -1.38 -24.26
C GLU A 312 -12.61 -2.90 -24.04
N THR A 313 -12.43 -3.33 -22.78
CA THR A 313 -12.34 -4.74 -22.38
C THR A 313 -13.70 -5.39 -22.06
N LYS A 314 -14.81 -4.64 -22.22
CA LYS A 314 -16.19 -5.10 -21.97
C LYS A 314 -16.49 -5.49 -20.53
N PHE A 315 -15.66 -5.06 -19.59
CA PHE A 315 -15.97 -5.14 -18.17
C PHE A 315 -17.24 -4.37 -17.83
N ASP A 316 -17.39 -3.15 -18.36
CA ASP A 316 -18.56 -2.28 -18.16
C ASP A 316 -19.89 -3.02 -18.42
N THR A 317 -19.97 -3.68 -19.57
CA THR A 317 -21.15 -4.40 -20.05
C THR A 317 -21.39 -5.63 -19.20
N ALA A 318 -20.33 -6.35 -18.80
CA ALA A 318 -20.44 -7.52 -17.94
C ALA A 318 -20.93 -7.15 -16.53
N ILE A 319 -20.46 -6.04 -15.97
CA ILE A 319 -20.88 -5.51 -14.67
C ILE A 319 -22.37 -5.13 -14.70
N GLN A 320 -22.82 -4.40 -15.73
CA GLN A 320 -24.24 -4.07 -15.91
C GLN A 320 -25.11 -5.34 -16.07
N ALA A 321 -24.64 -6.33 -16.82
CA ALA A 321 -25.33 -7.62 -16.98
C ALA A 321 -25.38 -8.44 -15.67
N LEU A 322 -24.40 -8.29 -14.78
CA LEU A 322 -24.44 -8.89 -13.44
C LEU A 322 -25.45 -8.18 -12.53
N HIS A 323 -25.41 -6.85 -12.52
CA HIS A 323 -26.35 -6.05 -11.72
C HIS A 323 -27.81 -6.34 -12.10
N SER A 324 -28.12 -6.40 -13.40
CA SER A 324 -29.47 -6.77 -13.87
C SER A 324 -29.94 -8.18 -13.47
N ARG A 325 -29.02 -9.05 -13.04
CA ARG A 325 -29.30 -10.40 -12.53
C ARG A 325 -29.31 -10.47 -10.99
N GLY A 326 -29.17 -9.33 -10.31
CA GLY A 326 -29.24 -9.21 -8.86
C GLY A 326 -27.91 -9.18 -8.12
N THR A 327 -26.77 -9.16 -8.84
CA THR A 327 -25.45 -8.97 -8.20
C THR A 327 -25.34 -7.54 -7.65
N PHE A 328 -24.85 -7.41 -6.41
CA PHE A 328 -24.63 -6.11 -5.78
C PHE A 328 -23.37 -5.46 -6.37
N ILE A 329 -23.33 -4.13 -6.42
CA ILE A 329 -22.20 -3.36 -6.94
C ILE A 329 -21.77 -2.32 -5.89
N PHE A 330 -20.47 -2.19 -5.66
CA PHE A 330 -19.91 -1.20 -4.74
C PHE A 330 -18.73 -0.47 -5.38
N GLY A 331 -18.73 0.86 -5.34
CA GLY A 331 -17.64 1.70 -5.83
C GLY A 331 -16.95 2.46 -4.70
N VAL A 332 -15.63 2.46 -4.66
CA VAL A 332 -14.84 3.28 -3.72
C VAL A 332 -14.02 4.30 -4.51
N CYS A 333 -14.10 5.58 -4.15
CA CYS A 333 -13.35 6.68 -4.77
C CYS A 333 -13.53 6.71 -6.30
N GLY A 334 -12.48 6.46 -7.10
CA GLY A 334 -12.60 6.37 -8.57
C GLY A 334 -13.69 5.37 -9.02
N GLY A 335 -13.86 4.26 -8.29
CA GLY A 335 -14.94 3.32 -8.54
C GLY A 335 -16.33 3.91 -8.29
N TYR A 336 -16.50 4.78 -7.30
CA TYR A 336 -17.74 5.53 -7.09
C TYR A 336 -18.02 6.46 -8.27
N GLN A 337 -17.00 7.18 -8.74
CA GLN A 337 -17.12 8.08 -9.89
C GLN A 337 -17.52 7.32 -11.16
N ILE A 338 -16.91 6.16 -11.41
CA ILE A 338 -17.22 5.24 -12.53
C ILE A 338 -18.69 4.81 -12.54
N LEU A 339 -19.29 4.58 -11.37
CA LEU A 339 -20.69 4.16 -11.26
C LEU A 339 -21.69 5.26 -11.63
N GLY A 340 -21.27 6.53 -11.62
CA GLY A 340 -22.11 7.67 -11.98
C GLY A 340 -22.52 7.70 -13.46
N LYS A 341 -23.31 8.70 -13.82
CA LYS A 341 -23.73 8.96 -15.20
C LYS A 341 -22.59 9.52 -16.05
N LYS A 342 -21.78 10.39 -15.47
CA LYS A 342 -20.78 11.19 -16.19
C LYS A 342 -19.59 11.56 -15.30
N LEU A 343 -18.43 11.60 -15.93
CA LEU A 343 -17.19 12.13 -15.40
C LEU A 343 -16.77 13.29 -16.32
N ILE A 344 -16.50 14.45 -15.74
CA ILE A 344 -16.21 15.71 -16.46
C ILE A 344 -14.87 16.25 -15.95
N ASP A 345 -13.83 16.15 -16.76
CA ASP A 345 -12.45 16.59 -16.50
C ASP A 345 -12.06 17.76 -17.43
N ALA A 346 -12.79 18.87 -17.33
CA ALA A 346 -12.65 20.01 -18.23
C ALA A 346 -11.26 20.69 -18.18
N ASN A 347 -10.45 20.40 -17.16
CA ASN A 347 -9.13 20.97 -16.96
C ASN A 347 -8.00 19.94 -17.18
N GLU A 348 -8.31 18.74 -17.68
CA GLU A 348 -7.34 17.66 -17.90
C GLU A 348 -6.53 17.32 -16.63
N VAL A 349 -7.20 17.26 -15.47
CA VAL A 349 -6.58 17.04 -14.16
C VAL A 349 -6.01 15.62 -14.04
N GLU A 350 -6.74 14.61 -14.54
CA GLU A 350 -6.28 13.22 -14.51
C GLU A 350 -5.83 12.71 -15.88
N SER A 351 -6.45 13.19 -16.96
CA SER A 351 -6.20 12.69 -18.32
C SER A 351 -6.60 13.71 -19.40
N ASP A 352 -6.29 13.41 -20.66
CA ASP A 352 -6.76 14.16 -21.84
C ASP A 352 -8.24 13.90 -22.21
N ILE A 353 -8.97 13.10 -21.41
CA ILE A 353 -10.39 12.79 -21.62
C ILE A 353 -11.26 13.82 -20.88
N GLU A 354 -11.71 14.86 -21.59
CA GLU A 354 -12.51 15.96 -21.02
C GLU A 354 -13.89 15.53 -20.46
N GLU A 355 -14.58 14.60 -21.12
CA GLU A 355 -15.88 14.10 -20.66
C GLU A 355 -16.07 12.63 -21.07
N GLN A 356 -16.59 11.83 -20.14
CA GLN A 356 -16.92 10.45 -20.40
C GLN A 356 -18.19 10.01 -19.67
N ALA A 357 -19.07 9.28 -20.37
CA ALA A 357 -20.22 8.62 -19.74
C ALA A 357 -19.75 7.49 -18.81
N GLY A 358 -20.17 7.51 -17.55
CA GLY A 358 -19.95 6.42 -16.59
C GLY A 358 -20.89 5.23 -16.85
N LEU A 359 -20.96 4.30 -15.89
CA LEU A 359 -21.84 3.13 -16.01
C LEU A 359 -23.33 3.46 -15.83
N GLY A 360 -23.65 4.63 -15.29
CA GLY A 360 -25.01 5.10 -15.07
C GLY A 360 -25.80 4.27 -14.06
N LEU A 361 -25.11 3.55 -13.16
CA LEU A 361 -25.72 2.75 -12.09
C LEU A 361 -26.08 3.62 -10.88
N LEU A 362 -25.45 4.79 -10.75
CA LEU A 362 -25.79 5.84 -9.80
C LEU A 362 -26.16 7.11 -10.55
N ASN A 363 -27.17 7.82 -10.03
CA ASN A 363 -27.64 9.10 -10.55
C ASN A 363 -26.75 10.25 -10.06
N THR A 364 -25.49 10.20 -10.44
CA THR A 364 -24.46 11.15 -10.02
C THR A 364 -23.61 11.64 -11.18
N THR A 365 -23.04 12.84 -11.04
CA THR A 365 -22.08 13.41 -11.99
C THR A 365 -20.83 13.85 -11.23
N THR A 366 -19.66 13.43 -11.69
CA THR A 366 -18.37 13.82 -11.11
C THR A 366 -17.72 14.91 -11.94
N TYR A 367 -17.26 15.96 -11.26
CA TYR A 367 -16.47 17.05 -11.83
C TYR A 367 -15.07 16.98 -11.23
N TYR A 368 -14.03 16.86 -12.05
CA TYR A 368 -12.67 16.94 -11.53
C TYR A 368 -12.33 18.39 -11.15
N GLU A 369 -11.58 18.52 -10.07
CA GLU A 369 -11.18 19.80 -9.49
C GLU A 369 -9.66 19.76 -9.27
N ASP A 370 -9.01 20.92 -9.36
CA ASP A 370 -7.55 21.04 -9.25
C ASP A 370 -7.03 20.77 -7.83
N THR A 371 -7.92 20.63 -6.83
CA THR A 371 -7.54 20.53 -5.41
C THR A 371 -7.76 19.15 -4.80
N LYS A 372 -6.64 18.64 -4.28
CA LYS A 372 -6.47 17.61 -3.25
C LYS A 372 -7.53 17.46 -2.16
N THR A 373 -8.48 16.52 -2.18
CA THR A 373 -9.15 16.17 -0.91
C THR A 373 -8.35 15.09 -0.20
N THR A 374 -7.78 15.41 0.96
CA THR A 374 -7.01 14.48 1.82
C THR A 374 -7.41 14.67 3.29
N THR A 375 -8.29 13.81 3.80
CA THR A 375 -8.81 13.93 5.17
C THR A 375 -8.89 12.59 5.88
N GLN A 376 -8.59 12.57 7.17
CA GLN A 376 -9.06 11.54 8.10
C GLN A 376 -10.49 11.89 8.51
N SER A 377 -11.43 10.97 8.32
CA SER A 377 -12.85 11.28 8.34
C SER A 377 -13.62 10.38 9.30
N LYS A 378 -14.57 10.97 10.03
CA LYS A 378 -15.59 10.22 10.77
C LYS A 378 -16.95 10.45 10.17
N ALA A 379 -17.66 9.35 9.99
CA ALA A 379 -18.92 9.31 9.28
C ALA A 379 -20.02 8.66 10.11
N THR A 380 -21.26 8.93 9.73
CA THR A 380 -22.41 8.13 10.15
C THR A 380 -23.11 7.54 8.94
N ILE A 381 -23.53 6.28 9.06
CA ILE A 381 -24.44 5.63 8.11
C ILE A 381 -25.60 5.07 8.95
N GLY A 382 -26.75 5.74 8.87
CA GLY A 382 -27.81 5.55 9.86
C GLY A 382 -27.29 5.88 11.26
N ASP A 383 -27.45 4.95 12.20
CA ASP A 383 -27.00 5.12 13.60
C ASP A 383 -25.55 4.65 13.84
N LEU A 384 -24.91 4.04 12.85
CA LEU A 384 -23.55 3.51 12.98
C LEU A 384 -22.52 4.61 12.74
N LYS A 385 -21.52 4.67 13.61
CA LYS A 385 -20.34 5.53 13.45
C LYS A 385 -19.23 4.75 12.76
N LEU A 386 -18.59 5.40 11.80
CA LEU A 386 -17.52 4.83 11.02
C LEU A 386 -16.29 5.74 11.07
N ASP A 387 -15.12 5.11 11.08
CA ASP A 387 -13.84 5.77 10.81
C ASP A 387 -13.39 5.42 9.39
N GLY A 388 -12.77 6.37 8.71
CA GLY A 388 -12.25 6.20 7.36
C GLY A 388 -11.43 7.42 6.92
N TYR A 389 -11.16 7.53 5.64
CA TYR A 389 -10.43 8.68 5.09
C TYR A 389 -10.87 8.99 3.66
N GLU A 390 -10.69 10.23 3.23
CA GLU A 390 -10.96 10.67 1.87
C GLU A 390 -9.63 10.99 1.18
N ILE A 391 -9.44 10.45 -0.02
CA ILE A 391 -8.29 10.73 -0.87
C ILE A 391 -8.69 10.72 -2.34
N HIS A 392 -9.27 11.83 -2.82
CA HIS A 392 -9.82 11.88 -4.17
C HIS A 392 -9.60 13.21 -4.86
N MET A 393 -9.62 13.11 -6.19
CA MET A 393 -9.81 14.25 -7.09
C MET A 393 -11.25 14.34 -7.51
N GLY A 394 -11.71 15.57 -7.62
CA GLY A 394 -13.06 15.86 -8.07
C GLY A 394 -14.13 15.73 -7.00
N ARG A 395 -15.29 16.24 -7.38
CA ARG A 395 -16.48 16.36 -6.57
C ARG A 395 -17.64 15.70 -7.30
N THR A 396 -18.30 14.77 -6.62
CA THR A 396 -19.50 14.12 -7.14
C THR A 396 -20.75 14.83 -6.64
N VAL A 397 -21.60 15.22 -7.58
CA VAL A 397 -22.90 15.82 -7.33
C VAL A 397 -23.98 14.76 -7.53
N LEU A 398 -24.90 14.68 -6.58
CA LEU A 398 -26.07 13.80 -6.63
C LEU A 398 -27.19 14.51 -7.40
N ASP A 399 -27.79 13.82 -8.36
CA ASP A 399 -29.00 14.30 -9.01
C ASP A 399 -30.19 14.22 -8.02
N GLU A 400 -31.23 15.01 -8.28
CA GLU A 400 -32.45 15.05 -7.46
C GLU A 400 -33.04 13.64 -7.23
N GLY A 401 -33.35 13.33 -5.97
CA GLY A 401 -33.89 12.03 -5.56
C GLY A 401 -32.85 11.01 -5.12
N THR A 402 -31.58 11.17 -5.52
CA THR A 402 -30.49 10.27 -5.12
C THR A 402 -30.15 10.44 -3.64
N GLN A 403 -30.05 9.33 -2.90
CA GLN A 403 -29.72 9.36 -1.48
C GLN A 403 -28.21 9.26 -1.26
N PRO A 404 -27.62 10.10 -0.37
CA PRO A 404 -26.24 9.90 0.04
C PRO A 404 -26.10 8.62 0.87
N LEU A 405 -24.89 8.05 0.89
CA LEU A 405 -24.60 6.87 1.71
C LEU A 405 -24.27 7.27 3.16
N ALA A 406 -23.43 8.27 3.32
CA ALA A 406 -22.83 8.63 4.59
C ALA A 406 -22.91 10.13 4.87
N HIS A 407 -22.97 10.49 6.14
CA HIS A 407 -22.78 11.85 6.61
C HIS A 407 -21.43 11.97 7.31
N ILE A 408 -20.52 12.76 6.73
CA ILE A 408 -19.22 13.07 7.32
C ILE A 408 -19.40 14.23 8.29
N TYR A 409 -19.11 13.99 9.57
CA TYR A 409 -19.30 14.98 10.65
C TYR A 409 -17.98 15.47 11.26
N GLN A 410 -16.85 14.82 10.94
CA GLN A 410 -15.52 15.25 11.39
C GLN A 410 -14.47 14.95 10.32
N THR A 411 -13.59 15.92 10.03
CA THR A 411 -12.41 15.76 9.15
C THR A 411 -11.17 16.34 9.82
N ASN A 412 -10.06 15.58 9.84
CA ASN A 412 -8.77 15.97 10.45
C ASN A 412 -8.94 16.50 11.89
N GLY A 413 -9.84 15.88 12.66
CA GLY A 413 -10.16 16.28 14.04
C GLY A 413 -11.12 17.47 14.18
N ASN A 414 -11.50 18.15 13.11
CA ASN A 414 -12.40 19.30 13.12
C ASN A 414 -13.82 18.92 12.72
N GLU A 415 -14.83 19.57 13.30
CA GLU A 415 -16.22 19.39 12.88
C GLU A 415 -16.42 19.82 11.42
N THR A 416 -17.15 19.01 10.67
CA THR A 416 -17.60 19.31 9.30
C THR A 416 -19.05 18.87 9.14
N ASP A 417 -19.67 19.27 8.04
CA ASP A 417 -21.03 18.86 7.70
C ASP A 417 -21.12 18.67 6.18
N HIS A 418 -20.78 17.47 5.71
CA HIS A 418 -20.95 17.13 4.30
C HIS A 418 -21.45 15.70 4.10
N MET A 419 -22.26 15.52 3.06
CA MET A 419 -22.79 14.22 2.65
C MET A 419 -21.83 13.58 1.67
N ASP A 420 -21.57 12.29 1.85
CA ASP A 420 -20.72 11.48 0.99
C ASP A 420 -21.49 10.30 0.38
N GLY A 421 -21.03 9.92 -0.81
CA GLY A 421 -21.48 8.73 -1.51
C GLY A 421 -22.89 8.81 -2.07
N ALA A 422 -23.33 7.70 -2.63
CA ALA A 422 -24.68 7.55 -3.15
C ALA A 422 -25.14 6.09 -3.05
N VAL A 423 -26.45 5.91 -2.92
CA VAL A 423 -27.12 4.61 -2.95
C VAL A 423 -28.28 4.67 -3.94
N ASN A 424 -28.44 3.62 -4.75
CA ASN A 424 -29.62 3.52 -5.61
C ASN A 424 -30.88 3.13 -4.82
N ASP A 425 -32.05 3.32 -5.43
CA ASP A 425 -33.35 3.07 -4.76
C ASP A 425 -33.51 1.63 -4.26
N ASP A 426 -33.02 0.66 -5.04
CA ASP A 426 -33.08 -0.77 -4.71
C ASP A 426 -32.04 -1.19 -3.66
N LYS A 427 -31.15 -0.28 -3.24
CA LYS A 427 -30.05 -0.57 -2.30
C LYS A 427 -29.19 -1.75 -2.75
N THR A 428 -28.87 -1.80 -4.04
CA THR A 428 -28.01 -2.82 -4.67
C THR A 428 -26.74 -2.22 -5.28
N VAL A 429 -26.68 -0.89 -5.41
CA VAL A 429 -25.51 -0.14 -5.90
C VAL A 429 -25.15 0.93 -4.88
N TYR A 430 -23.90 0.94 -4.46
CA TYR A 430 -23.35 1.86 -3.48
C TYR A 430 -22.07 2.50 -4.03
N GLY A 431 -21.85 3.76 -3.69
CA GLY A 431 -20.62 4.48 -3.98
C GLY A 431 -20.24 5.41 -2.85
N THR A 432 -18.96 5.62 -2.59
CA THR A 432 -18.45 6.49 -1.49
C THR A 432 -17.01 6.92 -1.73
N TYR A 433 -16.63 8.09 -1.21
CA TYR A 433 -15.23 8.51 -1.11
C TYR A 433 -14.56 8.05 0.17
N LEU A 434 -15.32 7.53 1.15
CA LEU A 434 -14.83 7.03 2.42
C LEU A 434 -14.06 5.72 2.22
N HIS A 435 -12.74 5.84 2.04
CA HIS A 435 -11.83 4.71 2.12
C HIS A 435 -11.84 4.10 3.53
N GLY A 436 -11.58 2.79 3.62
CA GLY A 436 -11.66 2.05 4.88
C GLY A 436 -13.09 1.76 5.36
N ILE A 437 -14.13 2.00 4.53
CA ILE A 437 -15.52 1.72 4.93
C ILE A 437 -15.72 0.25 5.38
N PHE A 438 -15.01 -0.69 4.76
CA PHE A 438 -15.05 -2.12 5.12
C PHE A 438 -14.22 -2.48 6.36
N ASP A 439 -13.44 -1.53 6.90
CA ASP A 439 -12.69 -1.70 8.14
C ASP A 439 -13.58 -1.50 9.38
N ASN A 440 -14.85 -1.13 9.18
CA ASN A 440 -15.86 -0.87 10.21
C ASN A 440 -16.75 -2.11 10.42
N PRO A 441 -16.44 -3.01 11.38
CA PRO A 441 -16.97 -4.38 11.36
C PRO A 441 -18.49 -4.46 11.52
N GLU A 442 -19.10 -3.55 12.28
CA GLU A 442 -20.54 -3.52 12.51
C GLU A 442 -21.30 -3.17 11.21
N TRP A 443 -20.85 -2.10 10.53
CA TRP A 443 -21.43 -1.68 9.26
C TRP A 443 -21.20 -2.74 8.18
N THR A 444 -19.97 -3.25 8.06
CA THR A 444 -19.62 -4.29 7.07
C THR A 444 -20.45 -5.54 7.28
N ARG A 445 -20.64 -5.99 8.52
CA ARG A 445 -21.48 -7.16 8.79
C ARG A 445 -22.93 -6.92 8.39
N GLY A 446 -23.47 -5.72 8.67
CA GLY A 446 -24.81 -5.32 8.25
C GLY A 446 -24.98 -5.35 6.72
N TYR A 447 -24.03 -4.74 6.00
CA TYR A 447 -24.01 -4.73 4.54
C TYR A 447 -23.90 -6.14 3.95
N LEU A 448 -22.99 -6.98 4.47
CA LEU A 448 -22.88 -8.37 4.02
C LEU A 448 -24.15 -9.18 4.34
N ASN A 449 -24.84 -8.91 5.45
CA ASN A 449 -26.11 -9.57 5.77
C ASN A 449 -27.22 -9.22 4.78
N GLN A 450 -27.25 -7.99 4.26
CA GLN A 450 -28.17 -7.60 3.20
C GLN A 450 -27.95 -8.45 1.93
N ILE A 451 -26.69 -8.72 1.58
CA ILE A 451 -26.32 -9.60 0.46
C ILE A 451 -26.70 -11.06 0.76
N ARG A 452 -26.53 -11.52 2.00
CA ARG A 452 -26.97 -12.86 2.43
C ARG A 452 -28.47 -13.04 2.27
N GLU A 453 -29.25 -12.06 2.72
CA GLU A 453 -30.71 -12.11 2.66
C GLU A 453 -31.22 -12.14 1.22
N SER A 454 -30.60 -11.39 0.30
CA SER A 454 -30.95 -11.45 -1.13
C SER A 454 -30.68 -12.82 -1.76
N LYS A 455 -29.70 -13.56 -1.22
CA LYS A 455 -29.37 -14.96 -1.58
C LYS A 455 -30.24 -15.99 -0.85
N GLY A 456 -31.14 -15.58 0.04
CA GLY A 456 -31.94 -16.48 0.86
C GLY A 456 -31.17 -17.13 2.02
N LEU A 457 -30.00 -16.60 2.37
CA LEU A 457 -29.23 -17.01 3.53
C LEU A 457 -29.66 -16.20 4.77
N GLY A 458 -29.61 -16.83 5.94
CA GLY A 458 -29.87 -16.13 7.21
C GLY A 458 -28.74 -15.14 7.58
N PRO A 459 -29.06 -14.04 8.28
CA PRO A 459 -28.07 -13.08 8.72
C PRO A 459 -27.15 -13.69 9.79
N LEU A 460 -25.89 -13.30 9.79
CA LEU A 460 -24.92 -13.66 10.82
C LEU A 460 -24.80 -12.54 11.85
N LYS A 461 -24.73 -12.92 13.13
CA LYS A 461 -24.54 -11.98 14.25
C LYS A 461 -23.08 -11.81 14.64
N ASN A 462 -22.19 -12.68 14.16
CA ASN A 462 -20.77 -12.62 14.50
C ASN A 462 -20.13 -11.42 13.80
N ILE A 463 -19.59 -10.52 14.61
CA ILE A 463 -18.78 -9.39 14.16
C ILE A 463 -17.33 -9.79 14.35
N VAL A 464 -16.53 -9.64 13.29
CA VAL A 464 -15.09 -9.93 13.35
C VAL A 464 -14.39 -8.93 14.28
N GLY A 465 -13.20 -9.28 14.76
CA GLY A 465 -12.36 -8.34 15.52
C GLY A 465 -11.98 -7.12 14.69
N SER A 466 -11.43 -6.09 15.34
CA SER A 466 -11.00 -4.89 14.64
C SER A 466 -9.82 -5.19 13.71
N LEU A 467 -9.75 -4.51 12.56
CA LEU A 467 -8.58 -4.60 11.66
C LEU A 467 -7.29 -4.23 12.39
N LYS A 468 -7.36 -3.26 13.31
CA LYS A 468 -6.23 -2.83 14.12
C LYS A 468 -5.67 -3.98 14.98
N ASP A 469 -6.52 -4.66 15.74
CA ASP A 469 -6.08 -5.78 16.58
C ASP A 469 -5.52 -6.91 15.73
N PHE A 470 -6.15 -7.18 14.58
CA PHE A 470 -5.64 -8.14 13.61
C PHE A 470 -4.22 -7.77 13.16
N LYS A 471 -4.00 -6.54 12.67
CA LYS A 471 -2.67 -6.07 12.25
C LYS A 471 -1.62 -6.20 13.36
N GLU A 472 -1.95 -5.83 14.59
CA GLU A 472 -1.03 -5.98 15.74
C GLU A 472 -0.56 -7.43 15.90
N THR A 473 -1.48 -8.41 15.81
CA THR A 473 -1.09 -9.83 15.88
C THR A 473 -0.20 -10.26 14.71
N GLN A 474 -0.40 -9.67 13.52
CA GLN A 474 0.42 -9.97 12.36
C GLN A 474 1.83 -9.37 12.48
N TYR A 475 1.96 -8.19 13.09
CA TYR A 475 3.26 -7.59 13.39
C TYR A 475 4.02 -8.41 14.45
N ASP A 476 3.33 -8.88 15.50
CA ASP A 476 3.94 -9.75 16.51
C ASP A 476 4.44 -11.08 15.90
N GLU A 477 3.62 -11.71 15.04
CA GLU A 477 4.01 -12.95 14.37
C GLU A 477 5.17 -12.71 13.38
N LEU A 478 5.17 -11.59 12.66
CA LEU A 478 6.29 -11.22 11.78
C LEU A 478 7.59 -11.07 12.58
N ALA A 479 7.57 -10.32 13.68
CA ALA A 479 8.73 -10.12 14.54
C ALA A 479 9.25 -11.44 15.08
N LYS A 480 8.35 -12.32 15.54
CA LYS A 480 8.70 -13.65 16.01
C LYS A 480 9.38 -14.49 14.93
N ILE A 481 8.76 -14.63 13.75
CA ILE A 481 9.36 -15.38 12.63
C ILE A 481 10.73 -14.80 12.27
N PHE A 482 10.86 -13.47 12.27
CA PHE A 482 12.15 -12.82 12.01
C PHE A 482 13.20 -13.21 13.05
N THR A 483 12.90 -13.12 14.34
CA THR A 483 13.84 -13.50 15.41
C THR A 483 14.19 -14.99 15.46
N GLU A 484 13.32 -15.85 14.95
CA GLU A 484 13.56 -17.30 14.88
C GLU A 484 14.46 -17.70 13.70
N ASN A 485 14.57 -16.85 12.66
CA ASN A 485 15.20 -17.20 11.39
C ASN A 485 16.35 -16.26 10.97
N VAL A 486 16.56 -15.16 11.71
CA VAL A 486 17.60 -14.16 11.48
C VAL A 486 18.38 -13.94 12.76
N ASP A 487 19.71 -13.85 12.65
CA ASP A 487 20.61 -13.50 13.74
C ASP A 487 20.47 -12.01 14.10
N VAL A 488 19.46 -11.73 14.93
CA VAL A 488 19.13 -10.36 15.36
C VAL A 488 20.21 -9.78 16.27
N ASP A 489 20.87 -10.60 17.09
CA ASP A 489 21.98 -10.13 17.92
C ASP A 489 23.10 -9.57 17.04
N ARG A 490 23.43 -10.25 15.94
CA ARG A 490 24.39 -9.74 14.96
C ARG A 490 23.93 -8.45 14.28
N ILE A 491 22.64 -8.28 14.02
CA ILE A 491 22.07 -7.03 13.50
C ILE A 491 22.26 -5.88 14.50
N LEU A 492 22.00 -6.12 15.79
CA LEU A 492 22.20 -5.12 16.83
C LEU A 492 23.68 -4.74 16.97
N GLU A 493 24.60 -5.71 16.92
CA GLU A 493 26.04 -5.43 16.90
C GLU A 493 26.47 -4.56 15.71
N ILE A 494 25.87 -4.80 14.53
CA ILE A 494 26.12 -3.99 13.33
C ILE A 494 25.61 -2.55 13.54
N MET A 495 24.46 -2.37 14.18
CA MET A 495 23.90 -1.06 14.52
C MET A 495 24.78 -0.32 15.54
N ASP A 496 25.23 -1.01 16.59
CA ASP A 496 26.08 -0.42 17.64
C ASP A 496 27.46 0.00 17.10
N ALA A 497 28.04 -0.77 16.18
CA ALA A 497 29.30 -0.43 15.55
C ALA A 497 29.23 0.77 14.59
N SER A 498 28.02 1.29 14.33
CA SER A 498 27.76 2.38 13.39
C SER A 498 27.59 3.76 14.04
N GLU A 499 27.82 3.91 15.35
CA GLU A 499 27.85 5.22 16.00
C GLU A 499 28.77 6.17 15.22
N LYS A 500 28.21 7.29 14.71
CA LYS A 500 28.95 8.26 13.91
C LYS A 500 30.22 8.66 14.65
N VAL A 501 31.37 8.38 14.06
CA VAL A 501 32.63 8.97 14.51
C VAL A 501 32.51 10.47 14.22
N GLU A 502 32.40 11.29 15.27
CA GLU A 502 32.33 12.76 15.20
C GLU A 502 33.45 13.39 14.34
#